data_AF-A0A420ELL0-F1
#
_entry.id   AF-A0A420ELL0-F1
#
_cell.length_a   1.000
_cell.length_b   1.000
_cell.length_c   1.000
_cell.angle_alpha   90.00
_cell.angle_beta   90.00
_cell.angle_gamma   90.00
#
_symmetry.space_group_name_H-M   'P 1'
#
loop_
_entity.id
_entity.type
_entity.pdbx_description
1 polymer ?
#
loop_
_entity_poly.entity_id
_entity_poly.type
_entity_poly.pdbx_seq_one_letter_code
_entity_poly.pdbx_strand_id
1 'polypeptide(L)'
;MAVSQDAAMVVLGAGSYGTALAIAIARNGHRTILWGHEPAHVANLAKARENQQFLAGIPFPESLELCDDLQLALSQTDHVLVVVPSSVFAMVLEQAKPFLRKNASIAWATKGLEANSGKLLSQVCDEVLGDDFSQAVISGPTFARELAAGLPTAISVSSSDTQLVSYLAQTLHCERHFRVYTNDDIIGVQLGGAVKNVIAIGAGLADGLGFGANARTALITRGLTEMTRLGLALGAKNETFMGMACLGDLVLTCTDNQSRNRRFGLALGKGLSIQEAEESIGQVVEGFRNTNEVYLLARKHQVEMPIVDQIYQVLYQGKSVSEAARDLLARSQKDE
;
A
#
# COMPACT_ATOMS: atom_id res chain seq x y z
N MET A 1 13.95 21.72 -32.95
CA MET A 1 12.90 21.01 -32.19
C MET A 1 13.52 20.62 -30.86
N ALA A 2 13.10 21.23 -29.76
CA ALA A 2 13.45 20.68 -28.45
C ALA A 2 12.80 19.31 -28.38
N VAL A 3 13.59 18.24 -28.30
CA VAL A 3 13.07 16.94 -27.88
C VAL A 3 12.60 17.18 -26.46
N SER A 4 11.32 17.48 -26.29
CA SER A 4 10.69 17.39 -24.98
C SER A 4 10.86 15.94 -24.56
N GLN A 5 11.83 15.66 -23.71
CA GLN A 5 12.05 14.30 -23.21
C GLN A 5 10.84 13.96 -22.35
N ASP A 6 10.02 13.02 -22.80
CA ASP A 6 8.93 12.47 -22.01
C ASP A 6 9.44 12.09 -20.62
N ALA A 7 8.61 12.34 -19.60
CA ALA A 7 8.89 11.85 -18.27
C ALA A 7 8.84 10.32 -18.31
N ALA A 8 9.81 9.68 -17.65
CA ALA A 8 9.81 8.24 -17.50
C ALA A 8 8.61 7.77 -16.68
N MET A 9 8.17 8.57 -15.70
CA MET A 9 7.04 8.21 -14.85
C MET A 9 6.30 9.45 -14.37
N VAL A 10 4.97 9.38 -14.35
CA VAL A 10 4.13 10.27 -13.56
C VAL A 10 3.63 9.52 -12.34
N VAL A 11 3.93 10.03 -11.15
CA VAL A 11 3.45 9.49 -9.87
C VAL A 11 2.24 10.31 -9.41
N LEU A 12 1.06 9.69 -9.40
CA LEU A 12 -0.16 10.31 -8.90
C LEU A 12 -0.26 10.09 -7.39
N GLY A 13 -0.02 11.14 -6.59
CA GLY A 13 -0.15 11.12 -5.14
C GLY A 13 1.05 11.71 -4.40
N ALA A 14 0.94 12.97 -3.99
CA ALA A 14 1.99 13.71 -3.27
C ALA A 14 2.01 13.49 -1.74
N GLY A 15 1.64 12.28 -1.28
CA GLY A 15 1.77 11.83 0.11
C GLY A 15 3.12 11.15 0.39
N SER A 16 3.35 10.68 1.61
CA SER A 16 4.65 10.09 2.02
C SER A 16 5.19 9.04 1.04
N TYR A 17 4.38 8.04 0.66
CA TYR A 17 4.90 6.93 -0.15
C TYR A 17 5.06 7.29 -1.63
N GLY A 18 4.12 8.06 -2.20
CA GLY A 18 4.24 8.53 -3.58
C GLY A 18 5.43 9.47 -3.76
N THR A 19 5.68 10.38 -2.81
CA THR A 19 6.90 11.19 -2.80
C THR A 19 8.16 10.33 -2.67
N ALA A 20 8.18 9.31 -1.81
CA ALA A 20 9.34 8.44 -1.65
C ALA A 20 9.69 7.67 -2.92
N LEU A 21 8.67 7.12 -3.60
CA LEU A 21 8.84 6.43 -4.88
C LEU A 21 9.30 7.38 -5.98
N ALA A 22 8.71 8.58 -6.07
CA ALA A 22 9.12 9.60 -7.04
C ALA A 22 10.58 10.03 -6.83
N ILE A 23 11.02 10.20 -5.58
CA ILE A 23 12.43 10.48 -5.25
C ILE A 23 13.32 9.31 -5.67
N ALA A 24 12.93 8.07 -5.39
CA ALA A 24 13.72 6.88 -5.72
C ALA A 24 13.93 6.77 -7.24
N ILE A 25 12.86 6.93 -8.03
CA ILE A 25 12.92 6.92 -9.50
C ILE A 25 13.78 8.08 -10.01
N ALA A 26 13.57 9.29 -9.49
CA ALA A 26 14.33 10.46 -9.91
C ALA A 26 15.84 10.35 -9.62
N ARG A 27 16.23 9.75 -8.48
CA ARG A 27 17.63 9.48 -8.13
C ARG A 27 18.30 8.47 -9.05
N ASN A 28 17.54 7.58 -9.67
CA ASN A 28 18.05 6.67 -10.70
C ASN A 28 18.29 7.38 -12.05
N GLY A 29 18.11 8.70 -12.13
CA GLY A 29 18.36 9.50 -13.33
C GLY A 29 17.17 9.61 -14.27
N HIS A 30 15.99 9.16 -13.84
CA HIS A 30 14.77 9.21 -14.63
C HIS A 30 13.97 10.48 -14.36
N ARG A 31 13.66 11.26 -15.41
CA ARG A 31 12.74 12.41 -15.29
C ARG A 31 11.39 11.91 -14.75
N THR A 32 10.98 12.45 -13.61
CA THR A 32 9.78 11.99 -12.89
C THR A 32 8.92 13.19 -12.54
N ILE A 33 7.60 13.08 -12.76
CA ILE A 33 6.64 14.10 -12.35
C ILE A 33 5.86 13.55 -11.16
N LEU A 34 5.86 14.28 -10.04
CA LEU A 34 4.99 14.00 -8.91
C LEU A 34 3.76 14.92 -8.99
N TRP A 35 2.59 14.30 -9.19
CA TRP A 35 1.33 15.03 -9.22
C TRP A 35 0.67 15.07 -7.84
N GLY A 36 0.09 16.23 -7.50
CA GLY A 36 -0.73 16.43 -6.31
C GLY A 36 -2.01 17.19 -6.63
N HIS A 37 -3.12 16.72 -6.06
CA HIS A 37 -4.45 17.29 -6.30
C HIS A 37 -4.70 18.68 -5.68
N GLU A 38 -3.84 19.13 -4.75
CA GLU A 38 -3.98 20.41 -4.05
C GLU A 38 -2.91 21.40 -4.54
N PRO A 39 -3.27 22.42 -5.36
CA PRO A 39 -2.31 23.37 -5.92
C PRO A 39 -1.44 24.07 -4.87
N ALA A 40 -2.03 24.43 -3.72
CA ALA A 40 -1.29 25.06 -2.62
C ALA A 40 -0.22 24.12 -2.02
N HIS A 41 -0.54 22.83 -1.89
CA HIS A 41 0.42 21.81 -1.43
C HIS A 41 1.55 21.65 -2.44
N VAL A 42 1.22 21.50 -3.72
CA VAL A 42 2.21 21.35 -4.81
C VAL A 42 3.13 22.58 -4.89
N ALA A 43 2.60 23.80 -4.76
CA ALA A 43 3.39 25.03 -4.72
C ALA A 43 4.37 25.06 -3.53
N ASN A 44 3.94 24.58 -2.35
CA ASN A 44 4.82 24.46 -1.19
C ASN A 44 5.95 23.44 -1.42
N LEU A 45 5.62 22.28 -2.00
CA LEU A 45 6.60 21.26 -2.39
C LEU A 45 7.62 21.81 -3.39
N ALA A 46 7.16 22.54 -4.40
CA ALA A 46 8.02 23.13 -5.43
C ALA A 46 8.96 24.20 -4.85
N LYS A 47 8.45 25.07 -3.97
CA LYS A 47 9.24 26.12 -3.31
C LYS A 47 10.26 25.55 -2.33
N ALA A 48 9.87 24.58 -1.51
CA ALA A 48 10.74 23.98 -0.51
C ALA A 48 11.73 22.97 -1.11
N ARG A 49 11.41 22.41 -2.30
CA ARG A 49 12.12 21.27 -2.90
C ARG A 49 12.25 20.09 -1.92
N GLU A 50 11.21 19.90 -1.13
CA GLU A 50 11.11 18.91 -0.05
C GLU A 50 9.63 18.74 0.32
N ASN A 51 9.24 17.53 0.75
CA ASN A 51 7.93 17.30 1.35
C ASN A 51 7.99 17.42 2.87
N GLN A 52 8.04 18.65 3.38
CA GLN A 52 8.18 18.92 4.83
C GLN A 52 7.05 18.30 5.67
N GLN A 53 5.84 18.20 5.11
CA GLN A 53 4.69 17.63 5.80
C GLN A 53 4.80 16.12 5.99
N PHE A 54 5.27 15.40 4.96
CA PHE A 54 5.18 13.93 4.91
C PHE A 54 6.53 13.21 4.96
N LEU A 55 7.63 13.88 4.63
CA LEU A 55 9.00 13.36 4.54
C LEU A 55 10.05 14.46 4.81
N ALA A 56 9.97 15.11 5.97
CA ALA A 56 10.90 16.16 6.35
C ALA A 56 12.38 15.70 6.35
N GLY A 57 13.27 16.59 5.92
CA GLY A 57 14.71 16.41 5.82
C GLY A 57 15.20 15.71 4.55
N ILE A 58 14.33 15.51 3.54
CA ILE A 58 14.69 14.77 2.31
C ILE A 58 14.53 15.67 1.07
N PRO A 59 15.64 16.22 0.53
CA PRO A 59 15.57 17.09 -0.64
C PRO A 59 15.20 16.33 -1.90
N PHE A 60 14.46 16.99 -2.78
CA PHE A 60 14.04 16.47 -4.08
C PHE A 60 15.18 16.53 -5.11
N PRO A 61 15.49 15.42 -5.81
CA PRO A 61 16.44 15.42 -6.91
C PRO A 61 16.03 16.39 -8.02
N GLU A 62 16.99 16.97 -8.75
CA GLU A 62 16.70 17.93 -9.84
C GLU A 62 15.76 17.39 -10.92
N SER A 63 15.83 16.09 -11.19
CA SER A 63 14.97 15.36 -12.15
C SER A 63 13.54 15.12 -11.67
N LEU A 64 13.21 15.46 -10.41
CA LEU A 64 11.86 15.38 -9.85
C LEU A 64 11.11 16.71 -10.04
N GLU A 65 10.12 16.70 -10.91
CA GLU A 65 9.22 17.81 -11.20
C GLU A 65 7.91 17.67 -10.41
N LEU A 66 7.25 18.80 -10.14
CA LEU A 66 5.98 18.87 -9.42
C LEU A 66 4.91 19.42 -10.35
N CYS A 67 3.71 18.86 -10.30
CA CYS A 67 2.60 19.32 -11.13
C CYS A 67 1.27 19.20 -10.37
N ASP A 68 0.41 20.20 -10.46
CA ASP A 68 -0.96 20.18 -9.95
C ASP A 68 -2.01 20.00 -11.06
N ASP A 69 -1.61 20.20 -12.32
CA ASP A 69 -2.45 19.94 -13.49
C ASP A 69 -2.33 18.47 -13.94
N LEU A 70 -3.40 17.70 -13.74
CA LEU A 70 -3.44 16.28 -14.06
C LEU A 70 -3.31 16.01 -15.56
N GLN A 71 -3.93 16.84 -16.40
CA GLN A 71 -3.87 16.70 -17.85
C GLN A 71 -2.45 16.94 -18.35
N LEU A 72 -1.82 18.02 -17.88
CA LEU A 72 -0.44 18.35 -18.24
C LEU A 72 0.52 17.25 -17.79
N ALA A 73 0.38 16.72 -16.56
CA ALA A 73 1.24 15.65 -16.07
C ALA A 73 1.11 14.40 -16.95
N LEU A 74 -0.11 13.92 -17.19
CA LEU A 74 -0.36 12.70 -17.96
C LEU A 74 0.00 12.84 -19.44
N SER A 75 -0.03 14.06 -19.99
CA SER A 75 0.43 14.30 -21.37
C SER A 75 1.93 14.11 -21.56
N GLN A 76 2.72 13.89 -20.49
CA GLN A 76 4.19 13.82 -20.53
C GLN A 76 4.74 12.38 -20.42
N THR A 77 3.90 11.34 -20.33
CA THR A 77 4.38 9.98 -20.14
C THR A 77 3.40 8.92 -20.65
N ASP A 78 3.93 7.73 -20.92
CA ASP A 78 3.16 6.49 -21.12
C ASP A 78 3.13 5.61 -19.85
N HIS A 79 3.78 6.02 -18.75
CA HIS A 79 3.84 5.22 -17.52
C HIS A 79 3.33 6.01 -16.32
N VAL A 80 2.23 5.53 -15.74
CA VAL A 80 1.55 6.18 -14.61
C VAL A 80 1.64 5.27 -13.40
N LEU A 81 2.10 5.83 -12.27
CA LEU A 81 2.16 5.15 -10.99
C LEU A 81 1.20 5.79 -9.99
N VAL A 82 0.13 5.08 -9.64
CA VAL A 82 -0.92 5.54 -8.74
C VAL A 82 -0.58 5.19 -7.28
N VAL A 83 -0.40 6.21 -6.43
CA VAL A 83 0.01 6.07 -5.02
C VAL A 83 -0.85 6.96 -4.13
N VAL A 84 -2.16 6.77 -4.23
CA VAL A 84 -3.18 7.49 -3.43
C VAL A 84 -3.80 6.54 -2.40
N PRO A 85 -4.52 7.05 -1.38
CA PRO A 85 -5.31 6.18 -0.51
C PRO A 85 -6.30 5.31 -1.29
N SER A 86 -6.54 4.08 -0.83
CA SER A 86 -7.42 3.12 -1.51
C SER A 86 -8.83 3.67 -1.75
N SER A 87 -9.34 4.47 -0.81
CA SER A 87 -10.67 5.08 -0.87
C SER A 87 -10.88 6.09 -2.01
N VAL A 88 -9.80 6.62 -2.60
CA VAL A 88 -9.89 7.59 -3.71
C VAL A 88 -9.29 7.04 -5.00
N PHE A 89 -8.90 5.76 -5.01
CA PHE A 89 -8.24 5.13 -6.16
C PHE A 89 -9.10 5.18 -7.43
N ALA A 90 -10.36 4.72 -7.34
CA ALA A 90 -11.31 4.73 -8.46
C ALA A 90 -11.52 6.15 -9.00
N MET A 91 -11.78 7.11 -8.12
CA MET A 91 -11.98 8.53 -8.48
C MET A 91 -10.77 9.10 -9.25
N VAL A 92 -9.55 8.79 -8.81
CA VAL A 92 -8.33 9.26 -9.48
C VAL A 92 -8.17 8.60 -10.85
N LEU A 93 -8.49 7.31 -10.99
CA LEU A 93 -8.49 6.65 -12.29
C LEU A 93 -9.52 7.25 -13.25
N GLU A 94 -10.73 7.54 -12.77
CA GLU A 94 -11.79 8.18 -13.57
C GLU A 94 -11.37 9.56 -14.07
N GLN A 95 -10.72 10.36 -13.21
CA GLN A 95 -10.18 11.68 -13.57
C GLN A 95 -9.00 11.58 -14.55
N ALA A 96 -8.16 10.55 -14.41
CA ALA A 96 -6.99 10.34 -15.27
C ALA A 96 -7.39 9.83 -16.67
N LYS A 97 -8.41 8.97 -16.76
CA LYS A 97 -8.86 8.29 -17.98
C LYS A 97 -8.91 9.17 -19.24
N PRO A 98 -9.52 10.37 -19.25
CA PRO A 98 -9.60 11.20 -20.46
C PRO A 98 -8.25 11.75 -20.94
N PHE A 99 -7.20 11.69 -20.12
CA PHE A 99 -5.87 12.26 -20.41
C PHE A 99 -4.80 11.19 -20.60
N LEU A 100 -5.11 9.91 -20.37
CA LEU A 100 -4.18 8.81 -20.61
C LEU A 100 -3.84 8.72 -22.10
N ARG A 101 -2.56 8.53 -22.39
CA ARG A 101 -2.10 8.23 -23.75
C ARG A 101 -2.60 6.84 -24.17
N LYS A 102 -2.75 6.63 -25.48
CA LYS A 102 -3.27 5.37 -26.04
C LYS A 102 -2.49 4.12 -25.61
N ASN A 103 -1.18 4.25 -25.40
CA ASN A 103 -0.31 3.14 -25.02
C ASN A 103 0.15 3.27 -23.56
N ALA A 104 -0.61 3.99 -22.73
CA ALA A 104 -0.24 4.15 -21.34
C ALA A 104 -0.25 2.80 -20.60
N SER A 105 0.49 2.75 -19.50
CA SER A 105 0.49 1.65 -18.55
C SER A 105 0.21 2.18 -17.16
N ILE A 106 -0.53 1.40 -16.38
CA ILE A 106 -1.01 1.79 -15.06
C ILE A 106 -0.39 0.86 -14.03
N ALA A 107 0.56 1.39 -13.28
CA ALA A 107 1.06 0.75 -12.09
C ALA A 107 0.41 1.37 -10.85
N TRP A 108 0.29 0.64 -9.75
CA TRP A 108 -0.04 1.22 -8.46
C TRP A 108 0.80 0.67 -7.33
N ALA A 109 1.06 1.53 -6.35
CA ALA A 109 1.63 1.16 -5.05
C ALA A 109 0.64 1.39 -3.89
N THR A 110 -0.63 1.60 -4.24
CA THR A 110 -1.77 1.72 -3.32
C THR A 110 -2.04 0.36 -2.67
N LYS A 111 -2.12 0.33 -1.33
CA LYS A 111 -2.25 -0.91 -0.53
C LYS A 111 -3.61 -0.96 0.18
N GLY A 112 -4.62 -1.50 -0.49
CA GLY A 112 -5.96 -1.66 0.05
C GLY A 112 -6.92 -2.27 -0.96
N LEU A 113 -8.20 -2.21 -0.64
CA LEU A 113 -9.30 -2.68 -1.48
C LEU A 113 -10.26 -1.50 -1.75
N GLU A 114 -11.13 -1.64 -2.75
CA GLU A 114 -12.15 -0.64 -3.02
C GLU A 114 -13.08 -0.49 -1.82
N ALA A 115 -13.34 0.77 -1.43
CA ALA A 115 -14.19 1.08 -0.30
C ALA A 115 -15.63 0.60 -0.52
N ASN A 116 -16.22 0.02 0.52
CA ASN A 116 -17.58 -0.53 0.60
C ASN A 116 -17.88 -1.77 -0.26
N SER A 117 -16.99 -2.18 -1.17
CA SER A 117 -17.24 -3.32 -2.06
C SER A 117 -16.26 -4.48 -1.83
N GLY A 118 -15.10 -4.22 -1.22
CA GLY A 118 -14.02 -5.18 -1.07
C GLY A 118 -13.35 -5.62 -2.38
N LYS A 119 -13.60 -4.96 -3.51
CA LYS A 119 -12.97 -5.33 -4.79
C LYS A 119 -11.46 -5.13 -4.77
N LEU A 120 -10.75 -5.99 -5.52
CA LEU A 120 -9.33 -5.79 -5.78
C LEU A 120 -9.14 -4.54 -6.65
N LEU A 121 -8.05 -3.79 -6.44
CA LEU A 121 -7.78 -2.58 -7.20
C LEU A 121 -7.52 -2.86 -8.69
N SER A 122 -7.04 -4.06 -9.03
CA SER A 122 -6.98 -4.51 -10.42
C SER A 122 -8.37 -4.59 -11.05
N GLN A 123 -9.37 -5.10 -10.33
CA GLN A 123 -10.76 -5.14 -10.83
C GLN A 123 -11.34 -3.74 -10.98
N VAL A 124 -11.02 -2.83 -10.06
CA VAL A 124 -11.39 -1.40 -10.20
C VAL A 124 -10.74 -0.79 -11.43
N CYS A 125 -9.47 -1.11 -11.67
CA CYS A 125 -8.75 -0.64 -12.85
C CYS A 125 -9.42 -1.13 -14.14
N ASP A 126 -9.76 -2.43 -14.22
CA ASP A 126 -10.49 -3.01 -15.34
C ASP A 126 -11.86 -2.34 -15.56
N GLU A 127 -12.62 -2.12 -14.48
CA GLU A 127 -13.95 -1.49 -14.56
C GLU A 127 -13.89 -0.04 -15.02
N VAL A 128 -12.89 0.73 -14.56
CA VAL A 128 -12.76 2.15 -14.89
C VAL A 128 -12.13 2.34 -16.26
N LEU A 129 -11.05 1.62 -16.57
CA LEU A 129 -10.23 1.86 -17.76
C LEU A 129 -10.48 0.89 -18.90
N GLY A 130 -11.02 -0.30 -18.63
CA GLY A 130 -11.12 -1.40 -19.58
C GLY A 130 -9.81 -2.17 -19.74
N ASP A 131 -9.78 -3.08 -20.71
CA ASP A 131 -8.65 -4.00 -20.95
C ASP A 131 -7.54 -3.39 -21.84
N ASP A 132 -7.64 -2.10 -22.16
CA ASP A 132 -6.74 -1.42 -23.11
C ASP A 132 -5.35 -1.10 -22.54
N PHE A 133 -5.20 -1.14 -21.21
CA PHE A 133 -3.98 -0.68 -20.53
C PHE A 133 -3.28 -1.83 -19.79
N SER A 134 -1.97 -1.94 -19.98
CA SER A 134 -1.15 -2.85 -19.18
C SER A 134 -1.13 -2.40 -17.72
N GLN A 135 -1.27 -3.36 -16.81
CA GLN A 135 -1.41 -3.10 -15.38
C GLN A 135 -0.30 -3.73 -14.55
N ALA A 136 0.15 -3.06 -13.50
CA ALA A 136 1.11 -3.62 -12.55
C ALA A 136 0.83 -3.19 -11.10
N VAL A 137 1.20 -4.05 -10.14
CA VAL A 137 1.16 -3.71 -8.71
C VAL A 137 2.56 -3.74 -8.12
N ILE A 138 2.82 -2.80 -7.22
CA ILE A 138 4.06 -2.66 -6.47
C ILE A 138 3.76 -2.79 -4.97
N SER A 139 4.42 -3.71 -4.30
CA SER A 139 4.31 -3.87 -2.84
C SER A 139 5.57 -4.46 -2.23
N GLY A 140 5.69 -4.46 -0.91
CA GLY A 140 6.88 -4.93 -0.21
C GLY A 140 7.17 -4.17 1.09
N PRO A 141 8.10 -4.70 1.91
CA PRO A 141 8.50 -4.10 3.17
C PRO A 141 9.22 -2.79 2.89
N THR A 142 8.48 -1.69 2.97
CA THR A 142 9.03 -0.39 2.63
C THR A 142 8.37 0.71 3.44
N PHE A 143 9.15 1.31 4.35
CA PHE A 143 8.79 2.59 4.93
C PHE A 143 9.22 3.72 4.02
N ALA A 144 8.30 4.66 3.78
CA ALA A 144 8.53 5.78 2.88
C ALA A 144 9.77 6.61 3.25
N ARG A 145 9.99 6.83 4.55
CA ARG A 145 11.15 7.59 5.03
C ARG A 145 12.47 6.90 4.74
N GLU A 146 12.54 5.58 4.93
CA GLU A 146 13.76 4.81 4.68
C GLU A 146 14.08 4.75 3.18
N LEU A 147 13.07 4.49 2.35
CA LEU A 147 13.21 4.52 0.89
C LEU A 147 13.71 5.90 0.41
N ALA A 148 13.06 6.96 0.88
CA ALA A 148 13.40 8.33 0.51
C ALA A 148 14.77 8.76 1.06
N ALA A 149 15.25 8.15 2.15
CA ALA A 149 16.61 8.35 2.67
C ALA A 149 17.68 7.52 1.92
N GLY A 150 17.28 6.65 0.99
CA GLY A 150 18.20 5.77 0.26
C GLY A 150 18.74 4.62 1.11
N LEU A 151 17.98 4.18 2.12
CA LEU A 151 18.34 3.01 2.94
C LEU A 151 17.98 1.71 2.20
N PRO A 152 18.73 0.62 2.42
CA PRO A 152 18.50 -0.66 1.77
C PRO A 152 17.04 -1.13 1.91
N THR A 153 16.37 -1.26 0.78
CA THR A 153 14.95 -1.62 0.69
C THR A 153 14.75 -2.64 -0.43
N ALA A 154 13.74 -3.49 -0.30
CA ALA A 154 13.34 -4.38 -1.37
C ALA A 154 11.82 -4.47 -1.53
N ILE A 155 11.38 -4.52 -2.79
CA ILE A 155 9.97 -4.61 -3.18
C ILE A 155 9.73 -5.71 -4.22
N SER A 156 8.48 -6.05 -4.42
CA SER A 156 7.98 -6.84 -5.53
C SER A 156 7.19 -5.97 -6.50
N VAL A 157 7.44 -6.17 -7.80
CA VAL A 157 6.60 -5.69 -8.90
C VAL A 157 5.92 -6.90 -9.51
N SER A 158 4.62 -6.80 -9.75
CA SER A 158 3.83 -7.88 -10.33
C SER A 158 2.98 -7.40 -11.49
N SER A 159 3.07 -8.10 -12.63
CA SER A 159 2.20 -7.91 -13.79
C SER A 159 2.25 -9.13 -14.70
N SER A 160 1.17 -9.36 -15.45
CA SER A 160 1.14 -10.32 -16.56
C SER A 160 1.87 -9.81 -17.82
N ASP A 161 2.12 -8.50 -17.92
CA ASP A 161 2.88 -7.89 -19.01
C ASP A 161 4.38 -7.86 -18.67
N THR A 162 5.14 -8.73 -19.33
CA THR A 162 6.59 -8.86 -19.10
C THR A 162 7.41 -7.63 -19.50
N GLN A 163 6.93 -6.83 -20.47
CA GLN A 163 7.59 -5.59 -20.86
C GLN A 163 7.40 -4.53 -19.78
N LEU A 164 6.18 -4.39 -19.27
CA LEU A 164 5.89 -3.48 -18.17
C LEU A 164 6.64 -3.85 -16.89
N VAL A 165 6.68 -5.14 -16.52
CA VAL A 165 7.46 -5.63 -15.37
C VAL A 165 8.94 -5.25 -15.53
N SER A 166 9.51 -5.50 -16.70
CA SER A 166 10.93 -5.22 -16.98
C SER A 166 11.23 -3.73 -16.92
N TYR A 167 10.34 -2.90 -17.49
CA TYR A 167 10.43 -1.45 -17.45
C TYR A 167 10.43 -0.95 -16.00
N LEU A 168 9.40 -1.30 -15.22
CA LEU A 168 9.27 -0.89 -13.82
C LEU A 168 10.45 -1.37 -12.97
N ALA A 169 10.89 -2.62 -13.17
CA ALA A 169 12.05 -3.16 -12.48
C ALA A 169 13.31 -2.33 -12.78
N GLN A 170 13.58 -2.01 -14.04
CA GLN A 170 14.74 -1.19 -14.41
C GLN A 170 14.64 0.24 -13.87
N THR A 171 13.46 0.86 -13.96
CA THR A 171 13.24 2.24 -13.50
C THR A 171 13.39 2.39 -11.98
N LEU A 172 12.93 1.41 -11.22
CA LEU A 172 12.98 1.44 -9.75
C LEU A 172 14.29 0.89 -9.19
N HIS A 173 14.90 -0.12 -9.82
CA HIS A 173 16.04 -0.81 -9.24
C HIS A 173 17.26 0.10 -9.10
N CYS A 174 17.87 0.06 -7.92
CA CYS A 174 19.18 0.64 -7.65
C CYS A 174 20.04 -0.40 -6.94
N GLU A 175 21.16 -0.78 -7.57
CA GLU A 175 22.05 -1.84 -7.08
C GLU A 175 22.51 -1.64 -5.63
N ARG A 176 22.62 -0.38 -5.18
CA ARG A 176 23.15 -0.03 -3.86
C ARG A 176 22.14 -0.10 -2.74
N HIS A 177 20.88 0.25 -3.01
CA HIS A 177 19.90 0.46 -1.93
C HIS A 177 18.45 0.12 -2.27
N PHE A 178 18.09 -0.24 -3.51
CA PHE A 178 16.70 -0.55 -3.83
C PHE A 178 16.58 -1.76 -4.77
N ARG A 179 16.29 -2.93 -4.18
CA ARG A 179 16.14 -4.18 -4.92
C ARG A 179 14.70 -4.37 -5.37
N VAL A 180 14.51 -4.74 -6.63
CA VAL A 180 13.19 -5.09 -7.18
C VAL A 180 13.18 -6.57 -7.54
N TYR A 181 12.20 -7.28 -7.00
CA TYR A 181 11.85 -8.65 -7.37
C TYR A 181 10.61 -8.64 -8.25
N THR A 182 10.51 -9.58 -9.17
CA THR A 182 9.40 -9.63 -10.13
C THR A 182 8.62 -10.92 -10.00
N ASN A 183 7.32 -10.86 -10.26
CA ASN A 183 6.43 -12.01 -10.42
C ASN A 183 5.24 -11.59 -11.30
N ASP A 184 4.29 -12.51 -11.48
CA ASP A 184 3.08 -12.33 -12.31
C ASP A 184 1.77 -12.52 -11.51
N ASP A 185 1.86 -12.59 -10.17
CA ASP A 185 0.71 -12.77 -9.27
C ASP A 185 0.20 -11.43 -8.69
N ILE A 186 -0.52 -10.67 -9.51
CA ILE A 186 -1.12 -9.38 -9.12
C ILE A 186 -2.09 -9.56 -7.93
N ILE A 187 -2.83 -10.67 -7.88
CA ILE A 187 -3.82 -10.93 -6.83
C ILE A 187 -3.12 -11.12 -5.48
N GLY A 188 -2.12 -12.00 -5.41
CA GLY A 188 -1.37 -12.26 -4.19
C GLY A 188 -0.68 -11.00 -3.66
N VAL A 189 -0.05 -10.22 -4.53
CA VAL A 189 0.65 -8.98 -4.14
C VAL A 189 -0.30 -7.92 -3.59
N GLN A 190 -1.49 -7.74 -4.19
CA GLN A 190 -2.51 -6.81 -3.70
C GLN A 190 -3.05 -7.23 -2.33
N LEU A 191 -3.41 -8.50 -2.17
CA LEU A 191 -3.93 -9.03 -0.91
C LEU A 191 -2.89 -8.95 0.20
N GLY A 192 -1.61 -9.22 -0.11
CA GLY A 192 -0.50 -9.01 0.80
C GLY A 192 -0.47 -7.61 1.39
N GLY A 193 -0.55 -6.59 0.51
CA GLY A 193 -0.57 -5.19 0.92
C GLY A 193 -1.82 -4.77 1.71
N ALA A 194 -2.99 -5.31 1.37
CA ALA A 194 -4.26 -4.96 2.03
C ALA A 194 -4.41 -5.63 3.41
N VAL A 195 -4.26 -6.97 3.46
CA VAL A 195 -4.51 -7.78 4.66
C VAL A 195 -3.49 -7.50 5.75
N LYS A 196 -2.21 -7.25 5.41
CA LYS A 196 -1.17 -6.98 6.42
C LYS A 196 -1.53 -5.81 7.34
N ASN A 197 -2.23 -4.81 6.81
CA ASN A 197 -2.53 -3.59 7.55
C ASN A 197 -3.55 -3.89 8.65
N VAL A 198 -4.48 -4.82 8.39
CA VAL A 198 -5.44 -5.34 9.37
C VAL A 198 -4.69 -6.13 10.45
N ILE A 199 -3.85 -7.10 10.06
CA ILE A 199 -3.08 -7.91 11.01
C ILE A 199 -2.15 -7.03 11.89
N ALA A 200 -1.58 -5.96 11.33
CA ALA A 200 -0.77 -5.01 12.08
C ALA A 200 -1.55 -4.25 13.16
N ILE A 201 -2.84 -3.95 12.94
CA ILE A 201 -3.72 -3.42 14.00
C ILE A 201 -3.87 -4.47 15.10
N GLY A 202 -4.12 -5.74 14.74
CA GLY A 202 -4.16 -6.85 15.69
C GLY A 202 -2.89 -6.99 16.54
N ALA A 203 -1.71 -6.92 15.90
CA ALA A 203 -0.43 -6.93 16.58
C ALA A 203 -0.26 -5.74 17.54
N GLY A 204 -0.68 -4.54 17.12
CA GLY A 204 -0.70 -3.35 17.96
C GLY A 204 -1.63 -3.51 19.17
N LEU A 205 -2.85 -4.02 18.96
CA LEU A 205 -3.84 -4.27 20.01
C LEU A 205 -3.27 -5.21 21.09
N ALA A 206 -2.67 -6.32 20.65
CA ALA A 206 -2.04 -7.28 21.55
C ALA A 206 -0.93 -6.64 22.39
N ASP A 207 -0.03 -5.88 21.76
CA ASP A 207 1.03 -5.17 22.48
C ASP A 207 0.46 -4.09 23.42
N GLY A 208 -0.66 -3.44 23.05
CA GLY A 208 -1.34 -2.43 23.86
C GLY A 208 -2.00 -3.01 25.12
N LEU A 209 -2.52 -4.23 25.03
CA LEU A 209 -3.01 -5.02 26.17
C LEU A 209 -1.88 -5.50 27.11
N GLY A 210 -0.62 -5.27 26.74
CA GLY A 210 0.54 -5.75 27.49
C GLY A 210 0.92 -7.20 27.19
N PHE A 211 0.43 -7.78 26.09
CA PHE A 211 0.93 -9.08 25.65
C PHE A 211 2.37 -8.96 25.12
N GLY A 212 3.11 -10.06 25.28
CA GLY A 212 4.52 -10.11 24.90
C GLY A 212 4.74 -10.49 23.43
N ALA A 213 6.03 -10.52 23.05
CA ALA A 213 6.47 -10.86 21.69
C ALA A 213 5.91 -12.19 21.17
N ASN A 214 5.66 -13.17 22.03
CA ASN A 214 5.09 -14.46 21.63
C ASN A 214 3.69 -14.31 21.00
N ALA A 215 2.83 -13.49 21.59
CA ALA A 215 1.48 -13.25 21.06
C ALA A 215 1.55 -12.53 19.72
N ARG A 216 2.44 -11.53 19.59
CA ARG A 216 2.70 -10.82 18.34
C ARG A 216 3.19 -11.77 17.24
N THR A 217 4.15 -12.63 17.54
CA THR A 217 4.65 -13.62 16.58
C THR A 217 3.54 -14.59 16.15
N ALA A 218 2.74 -15.09 17.09
CA ALA A 218 1.60 -15.96 16.77
C ALA A 218 0.58 -15.26 15.84
N LEU A 219 0.27 -13.97 16.10
CA LEU A 219 -0.61 -13.17 15.24
C LEU A 219 -0.03 -12.97 13.84
N ILE A 220 1.27 -12.71 13.71
CA ILE A 220 1.94 -12.61 12.40
C ILE A 220 1.82 -13.93 11.64
N THR A 221 2.19 -15.05 12.27
CA THR A 221 2.16 -16.36 11.63
C THR A 221 0.75 -16.76 11.21
N ARG A 222 -0.24 -16.64 12.10
CA ARG A 222 -1.63 -17.01 11.78
C ARG A 222 -2.30 -16.01 10.85
N GLY A 223 -1.92 -14.73 10.92
CA GLY A 223 -2.36 -13.71 9.96
C GLY A 223 -1.87 -13.98 8.55
N LEU A 224 -0.63 -14.49 8.40
CA LEU A 224 -0.14 -14.98 7.11
C LEU A 224 -0.99 -16.15 6.60
N THR A 225 -1.34 -17.12 7.46
CA THR A 225 -2.21 -18.24 7.07
C THR A 225 -3.59 -17.77 6.58
N GLU A 226 -4.20 -16.78 7.24
CA GLU A 226 -5.47 -16.19 6.80
C GLU A 226 -5.34 -15.48 5.45
N MET A 227 -4.28 -14.68 5.29
CA MET A 227 -3.94 -14.00 4.04
C MET A 227 -3.76 -14.99 2.89
N THR A 228 -2.98 -16.07 3.09
CA THR A 228 -2.78 -17.13 2.10
C THR A 228 -4.09 -17.82 1.76
N ARG A 229 -4.91 -18.17 2.75
CA ARG A 229 -6.21 -18.84 2.53
C ARG A 229 -7.13 -17.99 1.66
N LEU A 230 -7.23 -16.69 1.96
CA LEU A 230 -8.00 -15.75 1.14
C LEU A 230 -7.42 -15.68 -0.26
N GLY A 231 -6.12 -15.50 -0.39
CA GLY A 231 -5.43 -15.45 -1.68
C GLY A 231 -5.69 -16.65 -2.58
N LEU A 232 -5.54 -17.86 -2.05
CA LEU A 232 -5.78 -19.08 -2.81
C LEU A 232 -7.25 -19.20 -3.26
N ALA A 233 -8.20 -18.76 -2.43
CA ALA A 233 -9.62 -18.72 -2.80
C ALA A 233 -9.93 -17.74 -3.94
N LEU A 234 -9.07 -16.73 -4.16
CA LEU A 234 -9.14 -15.78 -5.27
C LEU A 234 -8.22 -16.14 -6.45
N GLY A 235 -7.49 -17.26 -6.39
CA GLY A 235 -6.61 -17.72 -7.47
C GLY A 235 -5.19 -17.15 -7.44
N ALA A 236 -4.73 -16.58 -6.31
CA ALA A 236 -3.33 -16.20 -6.12
C ALA A 236 -2.40 -17.43 -6.05
N LYS A 237 -1.10 -17.19 -6.22
CA LYS A 237 -0.07 -18.24 -6.14
C LYS A 237 0.47 -18.35 -4.72
N ASN A 238 0.63 -19.58 -4.24
CA ASN A 238 1.03 -19.85 -2.86
C ASN A 238 2.42 -19.26 -2.53
N GLU A 239 3.34 -19.26 -3.50
CA GLU A 239 4.72 -18.81 -3.34
C GLU A 239 4.81 -17.31 -3.07
N THR A 240 3.86 -16.51 -3.58
CA THR A 240 3.79 -15.06 -3.39
C THR A 240 3.69 -14.68 -1.91
N PHE A 241 3.02 -15.50 -1.11
CA PHE A 241 2.80 -15.23 0.31
C PHE A 241 4.08 -15.28 1.14
N MET A 242 5.07 -16.06 0.71
CA MET A 242 6.39 -16.13 1.34
C MET A 242 7.35 -15.02 0.86
N GLY A 243 6.94 -14.22 -0.12
CA GLY A 243 7.74 -13.16 -0.72
C GLY A 243 7.70 -11.82 0.03
N MET A 244 8.32 -10.81 -0.60
CA MET A 244 8.45 -9.46 -0.04
C MET A 244 7.09 -8.79 0.14
N ALA A 245 6.21 -8.85 -0.86
CA ALA A 245 4.89 -8.22 -0.83
C ALA A 245 3.96 -8.70 0.30
N CYS A 246 4.19 -9.91 0.82
CA CYS A 246 3.33 -10.54 1.80
C CYS A 246 4.06 -10.72 3.13
N LEU A 247 4.76 -11.84 3.37
CA LEU A 247 5.47 -12.10 4.63
C LEU A 247 6.42 -10.97 5.02
N GLY A 248 7.26 -10.50 4.08
CA GLY A 248 8.23 -9.44 4.37
C GLY A 248 7.55 -8.16 4.88
N ASP A 249 6.55 -7.68 4.12
CA ASP A 249 5.81 -6.47 4.46
C ASP A 249 4.94 -6.63 5.71
N LEU A 250 4.37 -7.81 5.94
CA LEU A 250 3.63 -8.17 7.14
C LEU A 250 4.51 -8.06 8.39
N VAL A 251 5.69 -8.68 8.36
CA VAL A 251 6.64 -8.63 9.49
C VAL A 251 7.02 -7.17 9.78
N LEU A 252 7.47 -6.42 8.77
CA LEU A 252 7.86 -5.02 8.93
C LEU A 252 6.74 -4.18 9.57
N THR A 253 5.51 -4.37 9.09
CA THR A 253 4.36 -3.55 9.51
C THR A 253 3.89 -3.88 10.92
N CYS A 254 4.04 -5.12 11.35
CA CYS A 254 3.64 -5.58 12.69
C CYS A 254 4.68 -5.29 13.77
N THR A 255 5.96 -5.13 13.42
CA THR A 255 7.05 -5.04 14.41
C THR A 255 7.61 -3.63 14.63
N ASP A 256 7.35 -2.67 13.74
CA ASP A 256 7.92 -1.32 13.81
C ASP A 256 6.85 -0.22 13.98
N ASN A 257 7.17 0.81 14.78
CA ASN A 257 6.27 1.94 15.06
C ASN A 257 6.20 2.99 13.94
N GLN A 258 7.03 2.90 12.91
CA GLN A 258 6.80 3.64 11.67
C GLN A 258 5.46 3.23 11.02
N SER A 259 4.97 2.01 11.29
CA SER A 259 3.64 1.56 10.92
C SER A 259 2.54 2.34 11.66
N ARG A 260 1.76 3.11 10.90
CA ARG A 260 0.56 3.79 11.38
C ARG A 260 -0.49 2.80 11.91
N ASN A 261 -0.67 1.67 11.23
CA ASN A 261 -1.63 0.63 11.61
C ASN A 261 -1.27 -0.02 12.95
N ARG A 262 0.02 -0.32 13.16
CA ARG A 262 0.49 -0.87 14.43
C ARG A 262 0.30 0.13 15.57
N ARG A 263 0.68 1.40 15.37
CA ARG A 263 0.48 2.45 16.38
C ARG A 263 -0.99 2.68 16.70
N PHE A 264 -1.86 2.63 15.69
CA PHE A 264 -3.30 2.71 15.88
C PHE A 264 -3.82 1.56 16.76
N GLY A 265 -3.46 0.32 16.43
CA GLY A 265 -3.78 -0.83 17.29
C GLY A 265 -3.24 -0.70 18.71
N LEU A 266 -2.01 -0.20 18.87
CA LEU A 266 -1.38 0.03 20.17
C LEU A 266 -2.16 1.04 21.03
N ALA A 267 -2.64 2.12 20.42
CA ALA A 267 -3.46 3.13 21.09
C ALA A 267 -4.79 2.54 21.57
N LEU A 268 -5.48 1.79 20.70
CA LEU A 268 -6.71 1.09 21.05
C LEU A 268 -6.51 0.06 22.18
N GLY A 269 -5.42 -0.71 22.13
CA GLY A 269 -5.09 -1.69 23.16
C GLY A 269 -4.80 -1.05 24.52
N LYS A 270 -4.35 0.21 24.55
CA LYS A 270 -4.17 1.03 25.77
C LYS A 270 -5.47 1.67 26.26
N GLY A 271 -6.59 1.45 25.58
CA GLY A 271 -7.91 1.94 25.97
C GLY A 271 -8.32 3.28 25.37
N LEU A 272 -7.58 3.81 24.39
CA LEU A 272 -8.05 4.98 23.64
C LEU A 272 -9.24 4.60 22.76
N SER A 273 -10.15 5.55 22.55
CA SER A 273 -11.19 5.44 21.53
C SER A 273 -10.61 5.46 20.12
N ILE A 274 -11.41 5.02 19.14
CA ILE A 274 -11.04 5.07 17.71
C ILE A 274 -10.68 6.51 17.29
N GLN A 275 -11.49 7.48 17.69
CA GLN A 275 -11.27 8.88 17.35
C GLN A 275 -9.95 9.41 17.94
N GLU A 276 -9.70 9.19 19.24
CA GLU A 276 -8.46 9.61 19.89
C GLU A 276 -7.23 8.94 19.25
N ALA A 277 -7.36 7.66 18.89
CA ALA A 277 -6.30 6.93 18.21
C ALA A 277 -6.02 7.53 16.82
N GLU A 278 -7.03 7.80 15.99
CA GLU A 278 -6.83 8.43 14.67
C GLU A 278 -6.21 9.83 14.79
N GLU A 279 -6.69 10.66 15.70
CA GLU A 279 -6.16 12.00 15.98
C GLU A 279 -4.69 11.94 16.39
N SER A 280 -4.31 10.98 17.24
CA SER A 280 -2.91 10.80 17.66
C SER A 280 -1.97 10.36 16.54
N ILE A 281 -2.46 9.68 15.50
CA ILE A 281 -1.66 9.29 14.33
C ILE A 281 -1.47 10.48 13.38
N GLY A 282 -2.47 11.36 13.26
CA GLY A 282 -2.43 12.57 12.44
C GLY A 282 -2.39 12.30 10.93
N GLN A 283 -2.64 11.06 10.49
CA GLN A 283 -2.63 10.63 9.10
C GLN A 283 -3.61 9.47 8.88
N VAL A 284 -3.97 9.23 7.62
CA VAL A 284 -4.84 8.12 7.23
C VAL A 284 -4.28 6.77 7.70
N VAL A 285 -5.11 6.00 8.41
CA VAL A 285 -4.86 4.62 8.83
C VAL A 285 -5.58 3.67 7.86
N GLU A 286 -4.90 3.28 6.78
CA GLU A 286 -5.47 2.37 5.76
C GLU A 286 -6.04 1.07 6.36
N GLY A 287 -5.40 0.51 7.39
CA GLY A 287 -5.84 -0.73 8.04
C GLY A 287 -7.21 -0.63 8.69
N PHE A 288 -7.61 0.57 9.16
CA PHE A 288 -8.94 0.78 9.72
C PHE A 288 -10.00 0.48 8.66
N ARG A 289 -9.93 1.18 7.52
CA ARG A 289 -10.84 0.98 6.37
C ARG A 289 -10.71 -0.41 5.76
N ASN A 290 -9.49 -0.87 5.51
CA ASN A 290 -9.23 -2.19 4.93
C ASN A 290 -9.79 -3.32 5.79
N THR A 291 -9.98 -3.13 7.11
CA THR A 291 -10.60 -4.17 7.95
C THR A 291 -12.01 -4.50 7.47
N ASN A 292 -12.84 -3.49 7.19
CA ASN A 292 -14.18 -3.71 6.64
C ASN A 292 -14.11 -4.39 5.27
N GLU A 293 -13.23 -3.91 4.39
CA GLU A 293 -13.16 -4.42 3.02
C GLU A 293 -12.64 -5.86 2.94
N VAL A 294 -11.63 -6.21 3.73
CA VAL A 294 -11.12 -7.58 3.82
C VAL A 294 -12.17 -8.49 4.45
N TYR A 295 -12.90 -8.02 5.47
CA TYR A 295 -14.01 -8.75 6.06
C TYR A 295 -15.11 -9.06 5.03
N LEU A 296 -15.57 -8.06 4.27
CA LEU A 296 -16.56 -8.24 3.22
C LEU A 296 -16.09 -9.22 2.14
N LEU A 297 -14.83 -9.09 1.70
CA LEU A 297 -14.25 -9.97 0.69
C LEU A 297 -14.17 -11.42 1.20
N ALA A 298 -13.69 -11.64 2.42
CA ALA A 298 -13.61 -12.96 3.03
C ALA A 298 -15.00 -13.62 3.13
N ARG A 299 -16.02 -12.87 3.55
CA ARG A 299 -17.41 -13.35 3.63
C ARG A 299 -17.98 -13.69 2.26
N LYS A 300 -17.74 -12.85 1.24
CA LYS A 300 -18.17 -13.10 -0.15
C LYS A 300 -17.61 -14.40 -0.70
N HIS A 301 -16.36 -14.72 -0.38
CA HIS A 301 -15.66 -15.94 -0.81
C HIS A 301 -15.76 -17.09 0.20
N GLN A 302 -16.52 -16.94 1.28
CA GLN A 302 -16.71 -17.95 2.34
C GLN A 302 -15.38 -18.42 2.96
N VAL A 303 -14.41 -17.52 3.09
CA VAL A 303 -13.10 -17.80 3.68
C VAL A 303 -13.12 -17.45 5.17
N GLU A 304 -12.74 -18.42 6.02
CA GLU A 304 -12.57 -18.17 7.45
C GLU A 304 -11.33 -17.27 7.67
N MET A 305 -11.51 -16.08 8.25
CA MET A 305 -10.41 -15.18 8.66
C MET A 305 -10.60 -14.69 10.10
N PRO A 306 -10.39 -15.54 11.10
CA PRO A 306 -10.73 -15.26 12.50
C PRO A 306 -10.06 -14.02 13.10
N ILE A 307 -8.80 -13.74 12.77
CA ILE A 307 -8.11 -12.53 13.24
C ILE A 307 -8.77 -11.30 12.62
N VAL A 308 -9.01 -11.32 11.31
CA VAL A 308 -9.75 -10.23 10.62
C VAL A 308 -11.15 -10.06 11.20
N ASP A 309 -11.88 -11.15 11.44
CA ASP A 309 -13.22 -11.13 12.03
C ASP A 309 -13.20 -10.42 13.39
N GLN A 310 -12.27 -10.78 14.28
CA GLN A 310 -12.19 -10.18 15.61
C GLN A 310 -11.78 -8.70 15.56
N ILE A 311 -10.88 -8.32 14.66
CA ILE A 311 -10.50 -6.92 14.47
C ILE A 311 -11.69 -6.13 13.91
N TYR A 312 -12.47 -6.69 12.99
CA TYR A 312 -13.72 -6.10 12.51
C TYR A 312 -14.73 -5.88 13.64
N GLN A 313 -14.92 -6.87 14.51
CA GLN A 313 -15.84 -6.73 15.65
C GLN A 313 -15.40 -5.59 16.60
N VAL A 314 -14.10 -5.44 16.84
CA VAL A 314 -13.57 -4.35 17.68
C VAL A 314 -13.79 -2.99 17.01
N LEU A 315 -13.43 -2.87 15.74
CA LEU A 315 -13.43 -1.57 15.04
C LEU A 315 -14.81 -1.10 14.62
N TYR A 316 -15.74 -2.02 14.31
CA TYR A 316 -17.03 -1.69 13.69
C TYR A 316 -18.25 -2.13 14.50
N GLN A 317 -18.10 -3.04 15.46
CA GLN A 317 -19.22 -3.59 16.24
C GLN A 317 -19.12 -3.28 17.74
N GLY A 318 -18.13 -2.48 18.16
CA GLY A 318 -17.96 -2.04 19.55
C GLY A 318 -17.55 -3.15 20.51
N LYS A 319 -17.04 -4.29 20.00
CA LYS A 319 -16.54 -5.37 20.85
C LYS A 319 -15.29 -4.91 21.60
N SER A 320 -15.17 -5.25 22.88
CA SER A 320 -13.97 -4.88 23.63
C SER A 320 -12.74 -5.66 23.16
N VAL A 321 -11.57 -5.02 23.19
CA VAL A 321 -10.29 -5.64 22.79
C VAL A 321 -9.99 -6.90 23.60
N SER A 322 -10.27 -6.87 24.91
CA SER A 322 -10.07 -8.00 25.82
C SER A 322 -10.96 -9.20 25.50
N GLU A 323 -12.22 -8.97 25.09
CA GLU A 323 -13.11 -10.04 24.64
C GLU A 323 -12.66 -10.63 23.31
N ALA A 324 -12.25 -9.78 22.35
CA ALA A 324 -11.74 -10.24 21.07
C ALA A 324 -10.50 -11.13 21.22
N ALA A 325 -9.56 -10.75 22.11
CA ALA A 325 -8.40 -11.56 22.43
C ALA A 325 -8.77 -12.91 23.06
N ARG A 326 -9.73 -12.92 23.99
CA ARG A 326 -10.21 -14.15 24.63
C ARG A 326 -10.83 -15.10 23.61
N ASP A 327 -11.64 -14.57 22.70
CA ASP A 327 -12.30 -15.38 21.68
C ASP A 327 -11.32 -16.00 20.69
N LEU A 328 -10.22 -15.31 20.34
CA LEU A 328 -9.15 -15.91 19.53
C LEU A 328 -8.46 -17.07 20.25
N LEU A 329 -8.21 -16.94 21.56
CA LEU A 329 -7.54 -17.96 22.38
C LEU A 329 -8.45 -19.15 22.70
N ALA A 330 -9.76 -18.93 22.82
CA ALA A 330 -10.74 -19.97 23.16
C ALA A 330 -11.10 -20.90 21.98
N ARG A 331 -10.57 -20.65 20.78
CA ARG A 331 -10.85 -21.48 19.61
C ARG A 331 -10.31 -22.89 19.79
N SER A 332 -11.06 -23.86 19.26
CA SER A 332 -10.66 -25.26 19.25
C SER A 332 -9.29 -25.44 18.59
N GLN A 333 -8.46 -26.32 19.17
CA GLN A 333 -7.19 -26.72 18.58
C GLN A 333 -7.41 -27.27 17.16
N LYS A 334 -6.56 -26.85 16.23
CA LYS A 334 -6.50 -27.33 14.84
C LYS A 334 -5.04 -27.73 14.55
N ASP A 335 -4.84 -28.60 13.57
CA ASP A 335 -3.51 -28.87 13.03
C ASP A 335 -2.89 -27.60 12.43
N GLU A 336 -1.56 -27.55 12.37
CA GLU A 336 -0.79 -26.36 11.96
C GLU A 336 -1.07 -25.94 10.50
#